data_AF-A0A077QML3-F1
#
_entry.id   AF-A0A077QML3-F1
#
_cell.length_a   1.000
_cell.length_b   1.000
_cell.length_c   1.000
_cell.angle_alpha   90.00
_cell.angle_beta   90.00
_cell.angle_gamma   90.00
#
_symmetry.space_group_name_H-M   'P 1'
#
loop_
_entity.id
_entity.type
_entity.pdbx_description
1 polymer ?
#
loop_
_entity_poly.entity_id
_entity_poly.type
_entity_poly.pdbx_seq_one_letter_code
_entity_poly.pdbx_strand_id
1 'polypeptide(L)' 'MTTGYKNNRSTTKGIRFPHELINEINTYVDSDKSINLNANFSAWVIDACEKKIKSEKRKNKS' A
#
# COMPACT_ATOMS: atom_id res chain seq x y z
N MET A 1 -14.20 15.01 -19.56
CA MET A 1 -13.83 15.10 -18.12
C MET A 1 -12.60 14.23 -17.90
N THR A 2 -11.45 14.82 -17.58
CA THR A 2 -10.24 14.06 -17.24
C THR A 2 -10.48 13.42 -15.89
N THR A 3 -10.76 12.12 -15.87
CA THR A 3 -10.87 11.36 -14.62
C THR A 3 -9.53 11.43 -13.91
N GLY A 4 -9.40 12.25 -12.86
CA GLY A 4 -8.17 12.49 -12.07
C GLY A 4 -7.61 11.26 -11.35
N TYR A 5 -8.03 10.06 -11.76
CA TYR A 5 -7.66 8.75 -11.24
C TYR A 5 -6.49 8.10 -11.99
N LYS A 6 -5.91 8.74 -13.02
CA LYS A 6 -4.76 8.21 -13.77
C LYS A 6 -3.80 9.36 -14.11
N ASN A 7 -2.59 9.33 -13.56
CA ASN A 7 -1.46 10.14 -14.05
C ASN A 7 -0.47 9.23 -14.79
N ASN A 8 0.59 9.80 -15.38
CA ASN A 8 1.57 9.04 -16.18
C ASN A 8 2.39 7.99 -15.37
N ARG A 9 2.26 7.98 -14.04
CA ARG A 9 3.01 7.13 -13.09
C ARG A 9 2.12 6.32 -12.13
N SER A 10 0.85 6.66 -11.93
CA SER A 10 -0.05 6.01 -10.98
C SER A 10 -1.49 5.97 -11.46
N THR A 11 -2.20 4.92 -11.07
CA THR A 11 -3.65 4.79 -11.27
C THR A 11 -4.30 4.57 -9.92
N THR A 12 -5.18 5.47 -9.52
CA THR A 12 -5.98 5.36 -8.30
C THR A 12 -7.10 4.35 -8.54
N LYS A 13 -6.97 3.17 -7.94
CA LYS A 13 -8.03 2.17 -7.88
C LYS A 13 -8.76 2.37 -6.55
N GLY A 14 -9.98 2.88 -6.57
CA GLY A 14 -10.81 2.99 -5.37
C GLY A 14 -11.22 1.60 -4.89
N ILE A 15 -10.44 1.03 -3.97
CA ILE A 15 -10.73 -0.26 -3.34
C ILE A 15 -11.27 -0.04 -1.92
N ARG A 16 -12.19 -0.89 -1.49
CA ARG A 16 -12.73 -0.86 -0.12
C ARG A 16 -11.88 -1.74 0.77
N PHE A 17 -11.43 -1.18 1.89
CA PHE A 17 -10.75 -1.93 2.93
C PHE A 17 -11.72 -2.19 4.11
N PRO A 18 -11.61 -3.35 4.79
CA PRO A 18 -12.27 -3.57 6.06
C PRO A 18 -11.80 -2.55 7.10
N HIS A 19 -12.71 -2.09 7.97
CA HIS A 19 -12.38 -1.08 8.99
C HIS A 19 -11.31 -1.57 9.96
N GLU A 20 -11.40 -2.85 10.37
CA GLU A 20 -10.40 -3.52 11.22
C GLU A 20 -8.99 -3.42 10.62
N LEU A 21 -8.87 -3.69 9.32
CA LEU A 21 -7.60 -3.68 8.61
C LEU A 21 -7.03 -2.26 8.50
N ILE A 22 -7.88 -1.26 8.22
CA ILE A 22 -7.42 0.14 8.18
C ILE A 22 -6.88 0.55 9.56
N ASN A 23 -7.59 0.18 10.63
CA ASN A 23 -7.21 0.53 11.98
C ASN A 23 -5.85 -0.07 12.34
N GLU A 24 -5.68 -1.36 12.07
CA GLU A 24 -4.42 -2.08 12.31
C GLU A 24 -3.25 -1.48 11.52
N ILE A 25 -3.44 -1.19 10.22
CA ILE A 25 -2.41 -0.53 9.40
C ILE A 25 -2.06 0.85 9.96
N ASN A 26 -3.05 1.64 10.38
CA ASN A 26 -2.79 2.95 10.96
C ASN A 26 -1.97 2.85 12.25
N THR A 27 -2.24 1.87 13.11
CA THR A 27 -1.42 1.63 14.32
C THR A 27 0.03 1.29 13.98
N TYR A 28 0.24 0.43 12.98
CA TYR A 28 1.59 0.11 12.50
C TYR A 28 2.31 1.32 11.90
N VAL A 29 1.62 2.08 11.04
CA VAL A 29 2.17 3.29 10.41
C VAL A 29 2.48 4.36 11.45
N ASP A 30 1.63 4.55 12.46
CA ASP A 30 1.85 5.52 13.53
C ASP A 30 3.07 5.18 14.38
N SER A 31 3.26 3.89 14.67
CA SER A 31 4.46 3.39 15.34
C SER A 31 5.72 3.64 14.50
N ASP A 32 5.65 3.38 13.18
CA ASP A 32 6.78 3.53 12.25
C ASP A 32 7.10 4.99 11.91
N LYS A 33 6.11 5.89 11.98
CA LYS A 33 6.29 7.34 11.78
C LYS A 33 7.30 7.95 12.75
N SER A 34 7.43 7.38 13.95
CA SER A 34 8.44 7.81 14.92
C SER A 34 9.88 7.60 14.42
N ILE A 35 10.07 6.68 13.47
CA ILE A 35 11.36 6.28 12.91
C ILE A 35 11.52 6.83 11.49
N ASN A 36 10.44 6.81 10.70
CA ASN A 36 10.42 7.22 9.31
C ASN A 36 9.39 8.33 9.10
N LEU A 37 9.85 9.59 8.96
CA LEU A 37 8.96 10.73 8.69
C LEU A 37 8.10 10.56 7.42
N ASN A 38 8.53 9.71 6.48
CA ASN A 38 7.81 9.43 5.23
C ASN A 38 6.88 8.20 5.32
N ALA A 39 6.80 7.52 6.47
CA ALA A 39 5.87 6.42 6.66
C ALA A 39 4.42 6.93 6.66
N ASN A 40 3.65 6.53 5.65
CA ASN A 40 2.24 6.84 5.51
C ASN A 40 1.46 5.61 5.03
N PHE A 41 0.14 5.62 5.19
CA PHE A 41 -0.74 4.51 4.83
C PHE A 41 -0.51 4.03 3.40
N SER A 42 -0.45 4.95 2.43
CA SER A 42 -0.23 4.62 1.02
C SER A 42 1.11 3.92 0.80
N ALA A 43 2.19 4.43 1.41
CA ALA A 43 3.51 3.82 1.31
C ALA A 43 3.54 2.41 1.92
N TRP A 44 2.90 2.23 3.08
CA TRP A 44 2.78 0.92 3.74
C TRP A 44 2.02 -0.09 2.87
N VAL A 45 0.87 0.33 2.31
CA VAL A 45 0.07 -0.52 1.43
C VAL A 45 0.84 -0.90 0.17
N ILE A 46 1.60 0.04 -0.41
CA ILE A 46 2.44 -0.23 -1.59
C ILE A 46 3.53 -1.25 -1.25
N ASP A 47 4.27 -1.07 -0.16
CA ASP A 47 5.32 -2.00 0.27
C ASP A 47 4.77 -3.41 0.55
N ALA A 48 3.63 -3.50 1.24
CA ALA A 48 2.94 -4.77 1.49
C ALA A 48 2.54 -5.47 0.18
N CYS A 49 2.02 -4.71 -0.80
CA CYS A 49 1.69 -5.23 -2.12
C CYS A 49 2.95 -5.72 -2.86
N GLU A 50 4.04 -4.94 -2.85
CA GLU A 50 5.29 -5.33 -3.48
C GLU A 50 5.88 -6.61 -2.88
N LYS A 51 5.88 -6.74 -1.55
CA LYS A 51 6.32 -7.94 -0.84
C LYS A 51 5.53 -9.17 -1.27
N LYS A 52 4.20 -9.04 -1.38
CA LYS A 52 3.33 -10.13 -1.86
C LYS A 52 3.64 -10.49 -3.31
N ILE A 53 3.78 -9.52 -4.21
CA ILE A 53 4.16 -9.76 -5.62
C ILE A 53 5.53 -10.43 -5.72
N LYS A 54 6.53 -9.98 -4.96
CA LYS A 54 7.88 -10.58 -4.92
C LYS A 54 7.82 -12.05 -4.46
N SER A 55 7.00 -12.36 -3.46
CA SER A 55 6.78 -13.73 -2.97
C SER A 55 6.14 -14.62 -4.04
N GLU A 56 5.07 -14.16 -4.69
CA GLU A 56 4.37 -14.92 -5.73
C GLU A 56 5.26 -15.14 -6.97
N LYS A 57 6.05 -14.14 -7.38
CA LYS A 57 7.03 -14.29 -8.48
C LYS A 57 8.11 -15.34 -8.19
N ARG A 58 8.47 -15.54 -6.91
CA ARG A 58 9.44 -16.58 -6.52
C ARG A 58 8.83 -17.98 -6.60
N LYS A 59 7.56 -18.14 -6.20
CA LYS A 59 6.84 -19.41 -6.32
C LYS A 59 6.62 -19.84 -7.76
N ASN A 60 6.25 -18.91 -8.64
CA ASN A 60 6.05 -19.19 -10.06
C ASN A 60 7.35 -19.42 -10.87
N LYS A 61 8.52 -19.27 -10.25
CA LYS A 61 9.83 -19.55 -10.87
C LYS A 61 10.42 -20.89 -10.45
N SER A 62 9.72 -21.64 -9.60
CA SER A 62 10.15 -22.96 -9.10
C SER A 62 9.41 -24.09 -9.78
#